data_AF-A0AAU2PM87-F1
#
_entry.id   AF-A0AAU2PM87-F1
#
_cell.length_a   1.000
_cell.length_b   1.000
_cell.length_c   1.000
_cell.angle_alpha   90.00
_cell.angle_beta   90.00
_cell.angle_gamma   90.00
#
_symmetry.space_group_name_H-M   'P 1'
#
loop_
_entity.id
_entity.type
_entity.pdbx_description
1 polymer ?
#
loop_
_entity_poly.entity_id
_entity_poly.type
_entity_poly.pdbx_seq_one_letter_code
_entity_poly.pdbx_strand_id
1 'polypeptide(L)'
;MADTSVKIDDTTRDRLKALADSEHMSMKDYLAKVAAEKEHEKQLDTATAAFRRLMAPGVLDRFDADFGGLPPATAHKTPRAA
;
A
#
# COMPACT_ATOMS: atom_id res chain seq x y z
N MET A 1 -1.62 11.23 24.94
CA MET A 1 -0.18 11.33 24.58
C MET A 1 0.36 12.62 25.15
N ALA A 2 1.56 12.60 25.73
CA ALA A 2 2.22 13.83 26.18
C ALA A 2 2.65 14.67 24.97
N ASP A 3 2.52 15.99 25.06
CA ASP A 3 3.01 16.88 24.02
C ASP A 3 4.54 16.93 24.06
N THR A 4 5.15 16.96 22.87
CA THR A 4 6.59 17.04 22.69
C THR A 4 6.94 18.13 21.68
N SER A 5 8.20 18.56 21.66
CA SER A 5 8.69 19.58 20.72
C SER A 5 9.71 18.99 19.76
N VAL A 6 9.64 19.40 18.49
CA VAL A 6 10.58 19.01 17.44
C VAL A 6 11.19 20.28 16.84
N LYS A 7 12.50 20.28 16.65
CA LYS A 7 13.21 21.38 15.99
C LYS A 7 13.08 21.25 14.49
N ILE A 8 12.58 22.31 13.86
CA ILE A 8 12.49 22.49 12.41
C ILE A 8 12.95 23.92 12.09
N ASP A 9 13.43 24.14 10.86
CA ASP A 9 13.75 25.50 10.42
C ASP A 9 12.49 26.34 10.22
N ASP A 10 12.64 27.66 10.25
CA ASP A 10 11.54 28.61 10.14
C ASP A 10 10.76 28.45 8.84
N THR A 11 11.44 28.15 7.73
CA THR A 11 10.78 27.98 6.42
C THR A 11 9.89 26.75 6.42
N THR A 12 10.36 25.63 6.96
CA THR A 12 9.57 24.41 7.10
C THR A 12 8.39 24.60 8.03
N ARG A 13 8.59 25.28 9.18
CA ARG A 13 7.50 25.63 10.11
C ARG A 13 6.40 26.43 9.39
N ASP A 14 6.77 27.46 8.65
CA ASP A 14 5.80 28.36 8.02
C ASP A 14 5.04 27.65 6.90
N ARG A 15 5.70 26.76 6.15
CA ARG A 15 5.03 25.88 5.17
C ARG A 15 4.03 24.95 5.83
N LEU A 16 4.42 24.25 6.89
CA LEU A 16 3.53 23.35 7.62
C LEU A 16 2.35 24.11 8.22
N LYS A 17 2.58 25.34 8.69
CA LYS A 17 1.53 26.20 9.25
C LYS A 17 0.52 26.60 8.17
N ALA A 18 1.00 27.07 7.02
CA ALA A 18 0.13 27.43 5.90
C ALA A 18 -0.73 26.24 5.43
N LEU A 19 -0.17 25.03 5.42
CA LEU A 19 -0.90 23.81 5.08
C LEU A 19 -1.96 23.47 6.14
N ALA A 20 -1.60 23.50 7.43
CA ALA A 20 -2.56 23.29 8.51
C ALA A 20 -3.70 24.32 8.48
N ASP A 21 -3.36 25.60 8.26
CA ASP A 21 -4.33 26.70 8.17
C ASP A 21 -5.27 26.51 6.96
N SER A 22 -4.77 26.02 5.82
CA SER A 22 -5.59 25.73 4.63
C SER A 22 -6.62 24.62 4.84
N GLU A 23 -6.34 23.72 5.80
CA GLU A 23 -7.24 22.64 6.19
C GLU A 23 -8.05 22.97 7.46
N HIS A 24 -7.92 24.19 8.00
CA HIS A 24 -8.52 24.61 9.26
C HIS A 24 -8.16 23.70 10.45
N MET A 25 -6.96 23.15 10.45
CA MET A 25 -6.45 22.26 11.50
C MET A 25 -5.40 22.96 12.37
N SER A 26 -5.26 22.50 13.61
CA SER A 26 -4.08 22.87 14.39
C SER A 26 -2.83 22.22 13.79
N MET A 27 -1.66 22.83 13.98
CA MET A 27 -0.38 22.24 13.55
C MET A 27 -0.19 20.81 14.07
N LYS A 28 -0.62 20.56 15.32
CA LYS A 28 -0.52 19.24 15.96
C LYS A 28 -1.38 18.21 15.22
N ASP A 29 -2.63 18.56 14.94
CA ASP A 29 -3.58 17.65 14.29
C ASP A 29 -3.17 17.42 12.83
N TYR A 30 -2.69 18.46 12.15
CA TYR A 30 -2.14 18.36 10.80
C TYR A 30 -0.94 17.40 10.76
N LEU A 31 0.01 17.52 11.69
CA LEU A 31 1.16 16.61 11.77
C LEU A 31 0.73 15.16 12.09
N ALA A 32 -0.29 14.96 12.92
CA ALA A 32 -0.83 13.62 13.19
C ALA A 32 -1.47 13.00 11.94
N LYS A 33 -2.22 13.78 11.16
CA LYS A 33 -2.78 13.37 9.87
C LYS A 33 -1.67 12.98 8.89
N VAL A 34 -0.68 13.85 8.69
CA VAL A 34 0.45 13.60 7.78
C VAL A 34 1.22 12.34 8.20
N ALA A 35 1.43 12.12 9.50
CA ALA A 35 2.09 10.91 9.98
C ALA A 35 1.30 9.64 9.63
N ALA A 36 -0.02 9.65 9.79
CA ALA A 36 -0.88 8.53 9.43
C ALA A 36 -0.86 8.26 7.92
N GLU A 37 -0.91 9.31 7.10
CA GLU A 37 -0.83 9.19 5.64
C GLU A 37 0.51 8.60 5.19
N LYS A 38 1.63 9.06 5.77
CA LYS A 38 2.97 8.53 5.46
C LYS A 38 3.18 7.10 5.92
N GLU A 39 2.62 6.71 7.07
CA GLU A 39 2.64 5.32 7.50
C GLU A 39 1.86 4.43 6.51
N HIS A 40 0.71 4.91 6.03
CA HIS A 40 -0.09 4.18 5.05
C HIS A 40 0.63 4.05 3.69
N GLU A 41 1.24 5.13 3.19
CA GLU A 41 2.07 5.09 1.97
C GLU A 41 3.18 4.05 2.09
N LYS A 42 3.88 3.99 3.22
CA LYS A 42 4.95 3.02 3.47
C LYS A 42 4.43 1.57 3.50
N GLN A 43 3.24 1.35 4.05
CA GLN A 43 2.59 0.04 4.05
C GLN A 43 2.22 -0.38 2.62
N LEU A 44 1.71 0.55 1.81
CA LEU A 44 1.41 0.31 0.39
C LEU A 44 2.67 0.00 -0.42
N ASP A 45 3.77 0.72 -0.19
CA ASP A 45 5.06 0.44 -0.84
C ASP A 45 5.58 -0.96 -0.47
N THR A 46 5.46 -1.32 0.82
CA THR A 46 5.86 -2.65 1.32
C THR A 46 5.03 -3.76 0.69
N ALA A 47 3.70 -3.59 0.64
CA ALA A 47 2.79 -4.54 0.01
C ALA A 47 3.05 -4.66 -1.50
N THR A 48 3.30 -3.53 -2.18
CA THR A 48 3.63 -3.49 -3.60
C THR A 48 4.95 -4.20 -3.89
N ALA A 49 5.97 -4.00 -3.06
CA ALA A 49 7.23 -4.70 -3.18
C ALA A 49 7.08 -6.22 -2.97
N ALA A 50 6.27 -6.64 -1.99
CA ALA A 50 5.96 -8.06 -1.75
C ALA A 50 5.20 -8.67 -2.95
N PHE A 51 4.20 -7.97 -3.48
CA PHE A 51 3.45 -8.41 -4.64
C PHE A 51 4.33 -8.55 -5.88
N ARG A 52 5.21 -7.57 -6.15
CA ARG A 52 6.18 -7.66 -7.27
C ARG A 52 7.13 -8.85 -7.12
N ARG A 53 7.54 -9.19 -5.90
CA ARG A 53 8.36 -10.37 -5.64
C ARG A 53 7.61 -11.68 -5.92
N LEU A 54 6.32 -11.74 -5.59
CA LEU A 54 5.46 -12.90 -5.85
C LEU A 54 5.11 -13.03 -7.34
N MET A 55 4.93 -11.92 -8.04
CA MET A 55 4.63 -11.89 -9.47
C MET A 55 5.88 -11.96 -10.36
N ALA A 56 7.06 -12.22 -9.77
CA ALA A 56 8.26 -12.45 -10.55
C ALA A 56 8.04 -13.66 -11.48
N PRO A 57 8.46 -13.59 -12.75
CA PRO A 57 8.30 -14.70 -13.68
C PRO A 57 8.94 -15.96 -13.11
N GLY A 58 8.21 -17.08 -13.14
CA GLY A 58 8.63 -18.36 -12.57
C GLY A 58 8.03 -18.73 -11.22
N VAL A 59 7.35 -17.81 -10.51
CA VAL A 59 6.70 -18.16 -9.22
C VAL A 59 5.47 -19.06 -9.44
N LEU A 60 4.67 -18.79 -10.47
CA LEU A 60 3.54 -19.64 -10.85
C LEU A 60 4.01 -20.99 -11.38
N ASP A 61 5.05 -21.01 -12.23
CA ASP A 61 5.64 -22.27 -12.74
C ASP A 61 6.19 -23.15 -11.60
N ARG A 62 6.79 -22.52 -10.57
CA ARG A 62 7.27 -23.23 -9.38
C ARG A 62 6.12 -23.74 -8.51
N PHE A 63 5.09 -22.93 -8.31
CA PHE A 63 3.89 -23.34 -7.57
C PHE A 63 3.19 -24.51 -8.27
N ASP A 64 3.04 -24.46 -9.59
CA ASP A 64 2.48 -25.56 -10.37
C ASP A 64 3.34 -26.84 -10.28
N ALA A 65 4.67 -26.71 -10.25
CA ALA A 65 5.57 -27.85 -10.06
C ALA A 65 5.47 -28.46 -8.65
N ASP A 66 5.36 -27.64 -7.60
CA ASP A 66 5.34 -28.09 -6.20
C ASP A 66 3.96 -28.60 -5.75
N PHE A 67 2.87 -28.09 -6.33
CA PHE A 67 1.48 -28.41 -5.94
C PHE A 67 0.68 -29.15 -7.02
N GLY A 68 1.30 -29.52 -8.14
CA GLY A 68 0.71 -30.39 -9.17
C GLY A 68 -0.11 -29.66 -10.23
N GLY A 69 -0.04 -28.34 -10.29
CA GLY A 69 -0.72 -27.49 -11.27
C GLY A 69 -2.26 -27.52 -11.17
N LEU A 70 -2.92 -26.61 -11.89
CA LEU A 70 -4.37 -26.71 -12.07
C LEU A 70 -4.68 -27.99 -12.87
N PRO A 71 -5.63 -28.83 -12.42
CA PRO A 71 -6.04 -29.99 -13.19
C PRO A 71 -6.48 -29.53 -14.59
N PRO A 72 -6.16 -30.29 -15.65
CA PRO A 72 -6.54 -29.92 -17.00
C PRO A 72 -8.04 -29.68 -17.01
N ALA A 73 -8.46 -28.50 -17.48
CA ALA A 73 -9.86 -28.17 -17.64
C ALA A 73 -10.51 -29.31 -18.41
N THR A 74 -11.27 -30.16 -17.71
CA THR A 74 -11.97 -31.27 -18.33
C THR A 74 -12.87 -30.62 -19.36
N ALA A 75 -12.65 -30.96 -20.63
CA ALA A 75 -13.48 -30.47 -21.72
C ALA A 75 -14.92 -30.90 -21.39
N HIS A 76 -15.71 -29.99 -20.82
CA HIS A 76 -17.12 -30.20 -20.62
C HIS A 76 -17.70 -30.37 -22.03
N LYS A 77 -17.94 -31.62 -22.42
CA LYS A 77 -18.75 -31.95 -23.58
C LYS A 77 -20.16 -31.50 -23.25
N THR A 78 -20.47 -30.24 -23.55
CA THR A 78 -21.84 -29.75 -23.59
C THR A 78 -22.55 -30.54 -24.69
N PRO A 79 -23.57 -31.36 -24.38
CA PRO A 79 -24.37 -32.00 -25.40
C PRO A 79 -25.13 -30.90 -26.14
N ARG A 80 -24.85 -30.74 -27.43
CA ARG A 80 -25.62 -29.87 -28.30
C ARG A 80 -26.96 -30.55 -28.56
N ALA A 81 -28.06 -29.91 -28.14
CA ALA A 81 -29.41 -30.37 -28.41
C ALA A 81 -29.66 -30.42 -29.94
N ALA A 82 -30.31 -31.50 -30.38
CA ALA A 82 -30.73 -31.76 -31.75
C ALA A 82 -32.04 -31.05 -32.08
#